data_AF-A0A661CQL6-F1
#
_entry.id   AF-A0A661CQL6-F1
#
_cell.length_a   1.000
_cell.length_b   1.000
_cell.length_c   1.000
_cell.angle_alpha   90.00
_cell.angle_beta   90.00
_cell.angle_gamma   90.00
#
_symmetry.space_group_name_H-M   'P 1'
#
loop_
_entity.id
_entity.type
_entity.pdbx_description
1 polymer ?
#
loop_
_entity_poly.entity_id
_entity_poly.type
_entity_poly.pdbx_seq_one_letter_code
_entity_poly.pdbx_strand_id
1 'polypeptide(L)' 'MSKKVIQWHDLFGLGLTDLFKGSNFEVKTEQNMSVKAQYVDVLIISKSAGKPVDKLPDGFEFL' A
#
# COMPACT_ATOMS: atom_id res chain seq x y z
N MET A 1 3.53 0.15 -31.57
CA MET A 1 3.59 -0.57 -30.27
C MET A 1 3.33 0.44 -29.17
N SER A 2 2.19 0.39 -28.48
CA SER A 2 1.97 1.25 -27.30
C SER A 2 2.90 0.82 -26.17
N LYS A 3 3.67 1.77 -25.65
CA LYS A 3 4.54 1.59 -24.49
C LYS A 3 3.65 1.24 -23.29
N LYS A 4 3.69 -0.02 -22.82
CA LYS A 4 3.01 -0.38 -21.57
C LYS A 4 3.73 0.33 -20.42
N VAL A 5 3.08 1.34 -19.86
CA VAL A 5 3.55 1.98 -18.63
C VAL A 5 3.16 1.04 -17.48
N ILE A 6 4.16 0.48 -16.81
CA ILE A 6 3.94 -0.32 -15.61
C ILE A 6 3.44 0.64 -14.53
N GLN A 7 2.24 0.36 -14.00
CA GLN A 7 1.67 1.11 -12.87
C GLN A 7 2.38 0.65 -11.58
N TRP A 8 3.62 1.11 -11.40
CA TRP A 8 4.47 0.71 -10.29
C TRP A 8 3.82 0.99 -8.93
N HIS A 9 3.01 2.04 -8.83
CA HIS A 9 2.32 2.40 -7.59
C HIS A 9 1.23 1.39 -7.22
N ASP A 10 0.44 0.92 -8.18
CA ASP A 10 -0.55 -0.15 -7.96
C ASP A 10 0.14 -1.43 -7.47
N LEU A 11 1.23 -1.83 -8.14
CA LEU A 11 1.98 -3.04 -7.78
C LEU A 11 2.65 -2.91 -6.40
N PHE A 12 3.14 -1.72 -6.06
CA PHE A 12 3.73 -1.43 -4.77
C PHE A 12 2.70 -1.48 -3.64
N GLY A 13 1.54 -0.85 -3.83
CA GLY A 13 0.42 -0.90 -2.89
C GLY A 13 -0.06 -2.33 -2.65
N LEU A 14 -0.24 -3.11 -3.71
CA LEU A 14 -0.59 -4.54 -3.62
C LEU A 14 0.46 -5.35 -2.86
N GLY A 15 1.75 -5.09 -3.10
CA GLY A 15 2.84 -5.74 -2.38
C GLY A 15 2.79 -5.47 -0.88
N LEU A 16 2.51 -4.23 -0.48
CA LEU A 16 2.38 -3.86 0.93
C LEU A 16 1.11 -4.44 1.57
N THR A 17 -0.01 -4.48 0.85
CA THR A 17 -1.23 -5.16 1.33
C THR A 17 -0.98 -6.63 1.60
N ASP A 18 -0.22 -7.32 0.76
CA ASP A 18 0.13 -8.73 0.97
C ASP A 18 1.11 -8.90 2.14
N LEU A 19 2.14 -8.05 2.23
CA LEU A 19 3.12 -8.06 3.31
C LEU A 19 2.49 -7.94 4.70
N PHE A 20 1.53 -7.02 4.86
CA PHE A 20 0.86 -6.75 6.14
C PHE A 20 -0.42 -7.56 6.34
N LYS A 21 -0.69 -8.56 5.48
CA LYS A 21 -1.91 -9.35 5.56
C LYS A 21 -1.99 -10.14 6.87
N GLY A 22 -3.02 -9.86 7.67
CA GLY A 22 -3.24 -10.53 8.95
C GLY A 22 -2.32 -10.06 10.08
N SER A 23 -1.50 -9.04 9.84
CA SER A 23 -0.75 -8.36 10.89
C SER A 23 -1.59 -7.30 11.59
N ASN A 24 -1.00 -6.65 12.60
CA ASN A 24 -1.54 -5.50 13.30
C ASN A 24 -1.45 -4.19 12.50
N PHE A 25 -1.34 -4.28 11.17
CA PHE A 25 -1.33 -3.14 10.27
C PHE A 25 -2.39 -3.35 9.20
N GLU A 26 -3.12 -2.29 8.87
CA GLU A 26 -4.05 -2.25 7.76
C GLU A 26 -3.47 -1.33 6.68
N VAL A 27 -3.39 -1.83 5.45
CA VAL A 27 -2.94 -1.07 4.28
C VAL A 27 -4.14 -0.73 3.42
N LYS A 28 -4.40 0.56 3.24
CA LYS A 28 -5.42 1.05 2.31
C LYS A 28 -4.74 1.75 1.14
N THR A 29 -4.94 1.19 -0.04
CA THR A 29 -4.60 1.84 -1.31
C THR A 29 -5.74 2.78 -1.70
N GLU A 30 -5.42 3.89 -2.34
CA GLU A 30 -6.43 4.81 -2.85
C GLU A 30 -7.45 4.08 -3.73
N GLN A 31 -8.74 4.31 -3.47
CA GLN A 31 -9.80 3.89 -4.37
C GLN A 31 -9.93 4.96 -5.46
N ASN A 32 -9.81 4.54 -6.72
CA ASN A 32 -9.96 5.44 -7.87
C ASN A 32 -11.44 5.86 -8.02
N MET A 33 -11.87 6.78 -7.17
CA MET A 33 -13.22 7.37 -7.15
C MET A 33 -13.30 8.69 -7.94
N SER A 34 -12.19 9.13 -8.51
CA SER A 34 -12.08 10.42 -9.16
C SER A 34 -12.49 10.34 -10.63
N VAL A 35 -13.40 11.22 -11.06
CA VAL A 35 -13.77 11.39 -12.48
C VAL A 35 -12.56 11.82 -13.34
N LYS A 36 -11.53 12.40 -12.71
CA LYS A 36 -10.26 12.81 -13.31
C LYS A 36 -9.10 12.21 -12.52
N ALA A 37 -8.12 11.63 -13.22
CA ALA A 37 -6.93 11.05 -12.59
C ALA A 37 -6.24 12.10 -11.72
N GLN A 38 -6.23 11.86 -10.41
CA GLN A 38 -5.34 12.53 -9.47
C GLN A 38 -4.07 11.70 -9.42
N TYR A 39 -2.91 12.33 -9.59
CA TYR A 39 -1.59 11.66 -9.49
C TYR A 39 -1.12 11.62 -8.02
N VAL A 40 -2.05 11.40 -7.10
CA VAL A 40 -1.81 11.48 -5.66
C VAL A 40 -2.03 10.09 -5.09
N ASP A 41 -0.97 9.29 -5.07
CA ASP A 41 -1.04 7.95 -4.50
C ASP A 41 -1.05 8.04 -2.96
N VAL A 42 -2.23 7.93 -2.35
CA VAL A 42 -2.36 7.87 -0.89
C VAL A 42 -2.35 6.42 -0.43
N LEU A 43 -1.27 6.02 0.23
CA LEU A 43 -1.16 4.77 0.97
C LEU A 43 -1.29 5.05 2.46
N ILE A 44 -2.34 4.53 3.10
CA ILE A 44 -2.51 4.64 4.55
C ILE A 44 -2.13 3.31 5.17
N ILE A 45 -1.16 3.34 6.08
CA ILE A 45 -0.82 2.22 6.96
C ILE A 45 -1.17 2.63 8.38
N SER A 46 -2.11 1.93 9.00
CA SER A 46 -2.58 2.22 10.35
C SER A 46 -2.52 1.00 11.24
N LYS A 47 -2.29 1.20 12.54
CA LYS A 47 -2.39 0.12 13.54
C LYS A 47 -3.81 -0.45 13.54
N SER A 48 -3.90 -1.77 13.52
CA SER A 48 -5.15 -2.52 13.51
C SER A 48 -5.11 -3.65 14.54
N ALA A 49 -6.25 -4.30 14.76
CA ALA A 49 -6.29 -5.54 15.52
C ALA A 49 -5.70 -6.68 14.68
N GLY A 50 -4.62 -7.29 15.15
CA GLY A 50 -3.92 -8.36 14.42
C GLY A 50 -2.65 -8.81 15.13
N LYS A 51 -1.92 -9.74 14.51
CA LYS A 51 -0.64 -10.22 15.08
C LYS A 51 0.44 -9.16 14.89
N PRO A 52 1.26 -8.86 15.92
CA PRO A 52 2.43 -8.01 15.75
C PRO A 52 3.35 -8.54 14.65
N VAL A 53 3.94 -7.64 13.87
CA VAL A 53 5.01 -8.00 12.94
C VAL A 53 6.33 -8.01 13.70
N ASP A 54 7.04 -9.14 13.69
CA ASP A 54 8.30 -9.29 14.44
C ASP A 54 9.42 -8.37 13.92
N LYS A 55 9.45 -8.12 12.61
CA LYS A 55 10.41 -7.22 11.97
C LYS A 55 9.75 -6.44 10.84
N LEU A 56 9.82 -5.11 10.92
CA LEU A 56 9.39 -4.22 9.86
C LEU A 56 10.46 -4.15 8.76
N PRO A 57 10.07 -4.00 7.48
CA PRO A 57 11.02 -3.67 6.43
C PRO A 57 11.62 -2.29 6.65
N ASP A 58 12.79 -2.08 6.06
CA ASP A 58 13.47 -0.78 6.09
C ASP A 58 12.54 0.32 5.55
N GLY A 59 12.48 1.46 6.25
CA GLY A 59 11.60 2.59 5.95
C GLY A 59 10.23 2.57 6.65
N PHE A 60 9.93 1.53 7.44
CA PHE A 60 8.69 1.42 8.23
C PHE A 60 8.92 1.49 9.75
N GLU A 61 10.11 1.88 10.21
CA GLU A 61 10.52 1.82 11.62
C GLU A 61 9.67 2.69 12.56
N PHE A 62 8.91 3.65 12.01
CA PHE A 62 8.09 4.60 12.75
C PHE A 62 6.59 4.27 12.75
N LEU A 63 6.18 3.16 12.14
CA LEU A 63 4.80 2.66 12.21
C LEU A 63 4.49 2.00 13.56
#